data_AF-A0A1W4WX41-F1
#
_entry.id   AF-A0A1W4WX41-F1
#
_cell.length_a   1.000
_cell.length_b   1.000
_cell.length_c   1.000
_cell.angle_alpha   90.00
_cell.angle_beta   90.00
_cell.angle_gamma   90.00
#
_symmetry.space_group_name_H-M   'P 1'
#
loop_
_entity.id
_entity.type
_entity.pdbx_description
1 polymer ?
#
loop_
_entity_poly.entity_id
_entity_poly.type
_entity_poly.pdbx_seq_one_letter_code
_entity_poly.pdbx_strand_id
1 'polypeptide(L)'
;MKILSALFLAVFVAQAWSYSETGTFKMGQECVLCTGEYEPVCGVNSEGIRKTFGNDCELVQWNCLAGEDYKHIRHGFCRDYVRPGLKDPLCTIVCPNGKQPHCGCSRP
;
A
#
# COMPACT_ATOMS: atom_id res chain seq x y z
N MET A 1 -21.18 -23.89 54.54
CA MET A 1 -21.63 -23.01 53.45
C MET A 1 -20.73 -21.79 53.24
N LYS A 2 -20.34 -21.03 54.28
CA LYS A 2 -19.47 -19.84 54.14
C LYS A 2 -18.03 -20.14 53.67
N ILE A 3 -17.44 -21.22 54.19
CA ILE A 3 -16.05 -21.62 53.89
C ILE A 3 -15.93 -22.14 52.45
N LEU A 4 -16.93 -22.90 51.98
CA LEU A 4 -17.01 -23.38 50.60
C LEU A 4 -17.13 -22.20 49.61
N SER A 5 -17.93 -21.17 49.93
CA SER A 5 -18.08 -19.96 49.09
C SER A 5 -16.75 -19.18 48.97
N ALA A 6 -16.02 -19.03 50.08
CA ALA A 6 -14.71 -18.37 50.07
C ALA A 6 -13.66 -19.15 49.22
N LEU A 7 -13.70 -20.49 49.27
CA LEU A 7 -12.82 -21.33 48.46
C LEU A 7 -13.14 -21.22 46.96
N PHE A 8 -14.42 -21.17 46.58
CA PHE A 8 -14.81 -20.99 45.17
C PHE A 8 -14.40 -19.61 44.62
N LEU A 9 -14.55 -18.54 45.40
CA LEU A 9 -14.11 -17.20 44.99
C LEU A 9 -12.59 -17.11 44.83
N ALA A 10 -11.82 -17.73 45.73
CA ALA A 10 -10.36 -17.78 45.60
C ALA A 10 -9.90 -18.49 44.31
N VAL A 11 -10.60 -19.56 43.91
CA VAL A 11 -10.34 -20.31 42.67
C VAL A 11 -10.73 -19.50 41.42
N PHE A 12 -11.80 -18.70 41.47
CA PHE A 12 -12.17 -17.78 40.38
C PHE A 12 -11.17 -16.64 40.21
N VAL A 13 -10.68 -16.06 41.31
CA VAL A 13 -9.64 -15.04 41.27
C VAL A 13 -8.32 -15.62 40.75
N ALA A 14 -7.92 -16.83 41.15
CA ALA A 14 -6.71 -17.46 40.60
C ALA A 14 -6.80 -17.76 39.10
N GLN A 15 -7.97 -18.18 38.60
CA GLN A 15 -8.19 -18.40 37.17
C GLN A 15 -8.24 -17.07 36.39
N ALA A 16 -8.63 -15.97 37.04
CA ALA A 16 -8.69 -14.66 36.41
C ALA A 16 -7.32 -14.04 36.12
N TRP A 17 -6.27 -14.43 36.85
CA TRP A 17 -4.92 -13.88 36.65
C TRP A 17 -4.14 -14.66 35.60
N SER A 18 -4.66 -15.82 35.18
CA SER A 18 -4.09 -16.63 34.10
C SER A 18 -4.69 -16.31 32.72
N TYR A 19 -5.77 -15.51 32.61
CA TYR A 19 -6.26 -15.02 31.32
C TYR A 19 -5.55 -13.75 30.84
N SER A 20 -4.47 -13.31 31.49
CA SER A 20 -3.55 -12.42 30.77
C SER A 20 -2.86 -13.29 29.73
N GLU A 21 -3.51 -13.46 28.57
CA GLU A 21 -2.80 -13.79 27.35
C GLU A 21 -1.58 -12.87 27.35
N THR A 22 -0.40 -13.46 27.38
CA THR A 22 0.79 -12.79 26.89
C THR A 22 0.41 -12.34 25.50
N GLY A 23 -0.06 -11.10 25.36
CA GLY A 23 -0.29 -10.48 24.09
C GLY A 23 1.05 -10.60 23.40
N THR A 24 1.16 -11.54 22.48
CA THR A 24 2.28 -11.59 21.57
C THR A 24 2.18 -10.28 20.84
N PHE A 25 2.96 -9.30 21.27
CA PHE A 25 3.30 -8.17 20.44
C PHE A 25 3.93 -8.84 19.22
N LYS A 26 3.13 -9.01 18.17
CA LYS A 26 3.58 -9.53 16.90
C LYS A 26 4.66 -8.54 16.48
N MET A 27 5.91 -8.91 16.74
CA MET A 27 7.07 -8.21 16.23
C MET A 27 6.75 -7.98 14.75
N GLY A 28 6.68 -6.71 14.37
CA GLY A 28 5.98 -6.25 13.18
C GLY A 28 6.32 -7.06 11.95
N GLN A 29 5.36 -7.20 11.04
CA GLN A 29 5.60 -7.81 9.74
C GLN A 29 6.90 -7.25 9.14
N GLU A 30 7.92 -8.10 9.05
CA GLU A 30 9.20 -7.72 8.47
C GLU A 30 8.99 -7.63 6.95
N CYS A 31 8.70 -6.41 6.50
CA CYS A 31 8.50 -6.13 5.09
C CYS A 31 9.82 -6.14 4.34
N VAL A 32 9.75 -6.45 3.05
CA VAL A 32 10.93 -6.52 2.19
C VAL A 32 11.65 -5.16 2.16
N LEU A 33 12.98 -5.17 2.12
CA LEU A 33 13.78 -3.99 1.86
C LEU A 33 14.18 -3.95 0.39
N CYS A 34 13.98 -2.79 -0.24
CA CYS A 34 14.27 -2.60 -1.66
C CYS A 34 15.55 -1.80 -1.86
N THR A 35 16.27 -2.10 -2.93
CA THR A 35 17.34 -1.24 -3.44
C THR A 35 16.73 0.00 -4.11
N GLY A 36 17.53 1.05 -4.32
CA GLY A 36 17.10 2.29 -4.99
C GLY A 36 17.02 2.20 -6.51
N GLU A 37 16.91 1.00 -7.08
CA GLU A 37 16.73 0.77 -8.53
C GLU A 37 15.37 1.33 -8.96
N TYR A 38 15.30 2.05 -10.08
CA TYR A 38 14.06 2.63 -10.56
C TYR A 38 13.65 2.01 -11.90
N GLU A 39 12.68 1.10 -11.84
CA GLU A 39 12.08 0.38 -12.97
C GLU A 39 10.55 0.41 -12.81
N PRO A 40 9.88 1.53 -13.15
CA PRO A 40 8.52 1.78 -12.71
C PRO A 40 7.56 0.70 -13.17
N VAL A 41 6.59 0.35 -12.32
CA VAL A 41 5.55 -0.66 -12.62
C VAL A 41 4.16 -0.15 -12.28
N CYS A 42 3.18 -0.60 -13.06
CA CYS A 42 1.78 -0.34 -12.79
C CYS A 42 1.16 -1.51 -12.04
N GLY A 43 0.66 -1.24 -10.83
CA GLY A 43 -0.10 -2.18 -10.04
C GLY A 43 -1.60 -1.87 -10.06
N VAL A 44 -2.43 -2.88 -9.80
CA VAL A 44 -3.87 -2.73 -9.53
C VAL A 44 -4.27 -3.53 -8.29
N ASN A 45 -5.02 -2.93 -7.37
CA ASN A 45 -5.53 -3.61 -6.17
C ASN A 45 -6.87 -4.31 -6.46
N SER A 46 -7.44 -5.02 -5.47
CA SER A 46 -8.73 -5.72 -5.64
C SER A 46 -9.91 -4.78 -5.91
N GLU A 47 -9.82 -3.52 -5.52
CA GLU A 47 -10.82 -2.48 -5.80
C GLU A 47 -10.70 -1.91 -7.23
N GLY A 48 -9.69 -2.33 -8.00
CA GLY A 48 -9.44 -1.83 -9.35
C GLY A 48 -8.68 -0.49 -9.39
N ILE A 49 -8.22 0.01 -8.24
CA ILE A 49 -7.41 1.22 -8.14
C ILE A 49 -6.02 0.93 -8.70
N ARG A 50 -5.57 1.81 -9.60
CA ARG A 50 -4.27 1.71 -10.26
C ARG A 50 -3.27 2.63 -9.56
N LYS A 51 -2.04 2.15 -9.38
CA LYS A 51 -0.95 2.93 -8.78
C LYS A 51 0.38 2.57 -9.43
N THR A 52 1.21 3.58 -9.67
CA THR A 52 2.59 3.36 -10.12
C THR A 52 3.52 3.19 -8.91
N PHE A 53 4.38 2.19 -8.98
CA PHE A 53 5.46 1.92 -8.01
C PHE A 53 6.82 2.10 -8.69
N GLY A 54 7.87 2.41 -7.92
CA GLY A 54 9.21 2.65 -8.48
C GLY A 54 9.86 1.40 -9.05
N ASN A 55 9.49 0.22 -8.55
CA ASN A 55 9.83 -1.10 -9.07
C ASN A 55 8.89 -2.17 -8.46
N ASP A 56 9.05 -3.44 -8.86
CA ASP A 56 8.27 -4.55 -8.32
C ASP A 56 8.51 -4.80 -6.82
N CYS A 57 9.74 -4.59 -6.34
CA CYS A 57 10.05 -4.73 -4.92
C CYS A 57 9.26 -3.72 -4.09
N GLU A 58 9.23 -2.44 -4.50
CA GLU A 58 8.50 -1.38 -3.82
C GLU A 58 6.99 -1.64 -3.80
N LEU A 59 6.44 -2.28 -4.84
CA LEU A 59 5.05 -2.74 -4.85
C LEU A 59 4.79 -3.77 -3.75
N VAL A 60 5.65 -4.79 -3.64
CA VAL A 60 5.53 -5.82 -2.59
C VAL A 60 5.75 -5.22 -1.20
N GLN A 61 6.72 -4.33 -1.05
CA GLN A 61 6.97 -3.60 0.19
C GLN A 61 5.73 -2.79 0.60
N TRP A 62 5.11 -2.08 -0.35
CA TRP A 62 3.90 -1.31 -0.10
C TRP A 62 2.74 -2.18 0.38
N ASN A 63 2.49 -3.31 -0.29
CA ASN A 63 1.46 -4.25 0.13
C ASN A 63 1.65 -4.71 1.58
N CYS A 64 2.90 -5.01 1.96
CA CYS A 64 3.22 -5.40 3.32
C CYS A 64 3.03 -4.27 4.34
N LEU A 65 3.55 -3.07 4.04
CA LEU A 65 3.53 -1.93 4.97
C LEU A 65 2.13 -1.32 5.14
N ALA A 66 1.36 -1.24 4.05
CA ALA A 66 0.04 -0.60 4.02
C ALA A 66 -1.11 -1.62 4.21
N GLY A 67 -0.83 -2.92 4.15
CA GLY A 67 -1.89 -3.95 4.18
C GLY A 67 -2.74 -3.96 2.90
N GLU A 68 -2.12 -3.64 1.76
CA GLU A 68 -2.76 -3.55 0.44
C GLU A 68 -2.47 -4.80 -0.40
N ASP A 69 -3.18 -4.94 -1.53
CA ASP A 69 -3.11 -6.13 -2.39
C ASP A 69 -2.86 -5.81 -3.87
N TYR A 70 -2.05 -4.80 -4.15
CA TYR A 70 -1.68 -4.45 -5.51
C TYR A 70 -0.99 -5.63 -6.21
N LYS A 71 -1.40 -5.90 -7.45
CA LYS A 71 -0.78 -6.85 -8.36
C LYS A 71 -0.17 -6.12 -9.53
N HIS A 72 1.06 -6.48 -9.88
CA HIS A 72 1.69 -5.98 -11.10
C HIS A 72 0.88 -6.38 -12.33
N ILE A 73 0.55 -5.40 -13.17
CA ILE A 73 -0.20 -5.64 -14.42
C ILE A 73 0.59 -5.24 -15.67
N ARG A 74 1.57 -4.34 -15.55
CA ARG A 74 2.42 -3.90 -16.67
C ARG A 74 3.64 -3.15 -16.17
N HIS A 75 4.75 -3.27 -16.88
CA HIS A 75 5.89 -2.36 -16.75
C HIS A 75 5.53 -0.92 -17.17
N GLY A 76 6.28 0.02 -16.62
CA GLY A 76 6.08 1.45 -16.76
C GLY A 76 4.93 1.98 -15.90
N PHE A 77 4.65 3.26 -16.07
CA PHE A 77 3.61 3.97 -15.33
C PHE A 77 2.22 3.39 -15.58
N CYS A 78 1.37 3.49 -14.56
CA CYS A 78 -0.06 3.43 -14.79
C CYS A 78 -0.45 4.55 -15.74
N ARG A 79 -1.15 4.17 -16.81
CA ARG A 79 -1.87 5.13 -17.63
C ARG A 79 -3.12 5.44 -16.84
N ASP A 80 -3.01 6.40 -15.93
CA ASP A 80 -4.18 7.12 -15.50
C ASP A 80 -4.75 7.73 -16.78
N TYR A 81 -6.03 7.53 -17.03
CA TYR A 81 -6.73 8.27 -18.08
C TYR A 81 -6.27 9.73 -18.00
N VAL A 82 -5.64 10.22 -19.10
CA VAL A 82 -5.17 11.58 -19.41
C VAL A 82 -5.17 12.54 -18.22
N ARG A 83 -4.00 13.06 -17.84
CA ARG A 83 -3.88 14.19 -16.89
C ARG A 83 -5.08 15.15 -17.03
N PRO A 84 -5.86 15.41 -15.97
CA PRO A 84 -6.84 16.49 -15.97
C PRO A 84 -6.05 17.80 -16.08
N GLY A 85 -5.82 18.22 -17.32
CA GLY A 85 -4.81 19.21 -17.68
C GLY A 85 -4.53 19.26 -19.18
N LEU A 86 -4.82 18.17 -19.92
CA LEU A 86 -5.07 18.25 -21.35
C LEU A 86 -6.58 18.17 -21.61
N LYS A 87 -7.31 19.17 -21.09
CA LYS A 87 -8.69 19.46 -21.53
C LYS A 87 -8.65 20.41 -22.71
N ASP A 88 -7.94 20.04 -23.75
CA ASP A 88 -8.11 20.72 -25.03
C ASP A 88 -8.00 19.70 -26.16
N PRO A 89 -9.12 19.12 -26.61
CA PRO A 89 -9.12 18.24 -27.77
C PRO A 89 -8.73 18.98 -29.07
N LEU A 90 -8.57 20.31 -29.03
CA LEU A 90 -8.18 21.14 -30.18
C LEU A 90 -6.69 21.50 -30.21
N CYS A 91 -5.88 21.10 -29.22
CA CYS A 91 -4.46 21.45 -29.23
C CYS A 91 -3.54 20.23 -29.43
N THR A 92 -2.49 20.45 -30.22
CA THR A 92 -1.42 19.47 -30.45
C THR A 92 -0.28 19.76 -29.49
N ILE A 93 0.27 18.71 -28.87
CA ILE A 93 1.47 18.84 -28.03
C ILE A 93 2.69 18.97 -28.93
N VAL A 94 3.40 20.09 -28.84
CA VAL A 94 4.64 20.36 -29.57
C VAL A 94 5.80 20.37 -28.59
N CYS A 95 6.84 19.60 -28.90
CA CYS A 95 8.07 19.53 -28.10
C CYS A 95 9.25 20.04 -28.93
N PRO A 96 9.96 21.10 -28.50
CA PRO A 96 11.22 21.49 -29.13
C PRO A 96 12.22 20.34 -29.04
N ASN A 97 12.76 19.90 -30.18
CA ASN A 97 13.73 18.81 -30.29
C ASN A 97 13.26 17.45 -29.73
N GLY A 98 11.95 17.24 -29.57
CA GLY A 98 11.38 15.97 -29.09
C GLY A 98 11.72 15.62 -27.63
N LYS A 99 12.26 16.57 -26.85
CA LYS A 99 12.64 16.33 -25.44
C LYS A 99 11.62 16.93 -24.48
N GLN A 100 11.16 16.13 -23.53
CA GLN A 100 10.50 16.61 -22.30
C GLN A 100 11.55 17.21 -21.35
N PRO A 101 11.22 18.23 -20.53
CA PRO A 101 9.87 18.66 -20.11
C PRO A 101 9.29 19.87 -20.87
N HIS A 102 9.99 20.41 -21.87
CA HIS A 102 9.63 21.67 -22.55
C HIS A 102 8.49 21.54 -23.58
N CYS A 103 7.66 20.51 -23.48
CA CYS A 103 6.52 20.34 -24.38
C CYS A 103 5.39 21.31 -24.01
N GLY A 104 4.82 21.99 -25.01
CA GLY A 104 3.70 22.93 -24.86
C GLY A 104 2.49 22.53 -25.69
N CYS A 105 1.32 23.07 -25.32
CA CYS A 105 0.07 22.92 -26.07
C CYS A 105 0.00 24.04 -27.13
N SER A 106 -0.11 23.69 -28.41
CA SER A 106 -0.28 24.62 -29.53
C SER A 106 -1.67 24.39 -30.15
N ARG A 107 -2.48 25.46 -30.17
CA ARG A 107 -3.77 25.50 -30.89
C ARG A 107 -3.53 25.90 -32.36
N PRO A 108 -4.38 25.46 -33.30
CA PRO A 108 -4.31 25.90 -34.69
C PRO A 108 -4.47 27.42 -34.83
#